data_AF-A0A2G9MWC0-F1
#
_entry.id   AF-A0A2G9MWC0-F1
#
_cell.length_a   1.000
_cell.length_b   1.000
_cell.length_c   1.000
_cell.angle_alpha   90.00
_cell.angle_beta   90.00
_cell.angle_gamma   90.00
#
_symmetry.space_group_name_H-M   'P 1'
#
loop_
_entity.id
_entity.type
_entity.pdbx_description
1 polymer ?
#
loop_
_entity_poly.entity_id
_entity_poly.type
_entity_poly.pdbx_seq_one_letter_code
_entity_poly.pdbx_strand_id
1 'polypeptide(L)'
;MDVIEKITSLEKPSAANLKQRIVEIYGEIGGQLGYSVLFEERGVCLMWKKEEEEIAFEVQFGNRGEFFGSVKRLFSSGAGMCVFVTSSASHSYSLSELEGMLHREFRGHGKTVVLYDIETQRHLVLSQIKEQNWGQKRKPAERRKKIIGRKGEHKVQD
;
A
#
# COMPACT_ATOMS: atom_id res chain seq x y z
N MET A 1 -22.00 0.53 11.75
CA MET A 1 -21.38 0.97 10.48
C MET A 1 -19.91 0.66 10.58
N ASP A 2 -19.33 0.05 9.56
CA ASP A 2 -17.92 -0.34 9.58
C ASP A 2 -16.99 0.88 9.47
N VAL A 3 -15.84 0.85 10.15
CA VAL A 3 -14.89 1.97 10.18
C VAL A 3 -14.31 2.23 8.79
N ILE A 4 -14.00 1.17 8.03
CA ILE A 4 -13.44 1.29 6.68
C ILE A 4 -14.48 1.87 5.72
N GLU A 5 -15.72 1.42 5.80
CA GLU A 5 -16.83 1.99 5.01
C GLU A 5 -16.96 3.50 5.23
N LYS A 6 -16.91 3.96 6.50
CA LYS A 6 -17.02 5.38 6.79
C LYS A 6 -15.81 6.18 6.28
N ILE A 7 -14.59 5.65 6.43
CA ILE A 7 -13.35 6.28 5.95
C ILE A 7 -13.33 6.40 4.42
N THR A 8 -13.83 5.39 3.71
CA THR A 8 -13.79 5.30 2.23
C THR A 8 -15.03 5.90 1.55
N SER A 9 -16.02 6.36 2.33
CA SER A 9 -17.14 7.16 1.84
C SER A 9 -16.80 8.64 1.58
N LEU A 10 -15.56 9.06 1.88
CA LEU A 10 -15.15 10.46 1.75
C LEU A 10 -15.02 10.89 0.29
N GLU A 11 -15.93 11.71 -0.19
CA GLU A 11 -15.78 12.34 -1.50
C GLU A 11 -14.73 13.46 -1.47
N LYS A 12 -14.02 13.66 -2.60
CA LYS A 12 -13.02 14.72 -2.72
C LYS A 12 -13.67 16.10 -2.53
N PRO A 13 -13.27 16.88 -1.51
CA PRO A 13 -13.86 18.19 -1.30
C PRO A 13 -13.35 19.20 -2.34
N SER A 14 -14.24 20.07 -2.83
CA SER A 14 -13.87 21.21 -3.68
C SER A 14 -13.35 22.35 -2.80
N ALA A 15 -12.09 22.27 -2.37
CA ALA A 15 -11.45 23.27 -1.52
C ALA A 15 -10.07 23.68 -2.04
N ALA A 16 -9.73 24.96 -1.90
CA ALA A 16 -8.40 25.48 -2.24
C ALA A 16 -7.29 24.80 -1.40
N ASN A 17 -7.57 24.57 -0.11
CA ASN A 17 -6.68 23.85 0.81
C ASN A 17 -7.14 22.40 0.98
N LEU A 18 -7.13 21.65 -0.12
CA LEU A 18 -7.66 20.28 -0.20
C LEU A 18 -7.17 19.36 0.94
N LYS A 19 -5.84 19.34 1.16
CA LYS A 19 -5.21 18.49 2.17
C LYS A 19 -5.70 18.78 3.59
N GLN A 20 -5.76 20.06 3.98
CA GLN A 20 -6.25 20.45 5.30
C GLN A 20 -7.72 20.09 5.46
N ARG A 21 -8.53 20.35 4.43
CA ARG A 21 -9.96 20.05 4.49
C ARG A 21 -10.23 18.55 4.67
N ILE A 22 -9.42 17.69 4.04
CA ILE A 22 -9.53 16.24 4.23
C ILE A 22 -9.20 15.84 5.67
N VAL A 23 -8.15 16.42 6.27
CA VAL A 23 -7.79 16.16 7.67
C VAL A 23 -8.91 16.58 8.62
N GLU A 24 -9.52 17.74 8.42
CA GLU A 24 -10.68 18.20 9.19
C GLU A 24 -11.85 17.22 9.09
N ILE A 25 -12.22 16.81 7.87
CA ILE A 25 -13.33 15.88 7.65
C ILE A 25 -13.03 14.53 8.31
N TYR A 26 -11.79 14.05 8.23
CA TYR A 26 -11.40 12.85 8.97
C TYR A 26 -11.50 13.09 10.48
N GLY A 27 -11.06 14.23 11.02
CA GLY A 27 -11.30 14.58 12.42
C GLY A 27 -12.78 14.49 12.82
N GLU A 28 -13.68 15.03 12.01
CA GLU A 28 -15.14 14.95 12.21
C GLU A 28 -15.65 13.49 12.17
N ILE A 29 -15.21 12.69 11.20
CA ILE A 29 -15.55 11.26 11.08
C ILE A 29 -15.08 10.48 12.32
N GLY A 30 -13.83 10.68 12.72
CA GLY A 30 -13.25 10.04 13.90
C GLY A 30 -14.06 10.35 15.16
N GLY A 31 -14.40 11.62 15.36
CA GLY A 31 -15.26 12.06 16.48
C GLY A 31 -16.63 11.40 16.48
N GLN A 32 -17.29 11.27 15.31
CA GLN A 32 -18.57 10.55 15.19
C GLN A 32 -18.46 9.06 15.54
N LEU A 33 -17.30 8.45 15.29
CA LEU A 33 -17.01 7.05 15.61
C LEU A 33 -16.48 6.85 17.04
N GLY A 34 -16.33 7.94 17.81
CA GLY A 34 -15.83 7.93 19.19
C GLY A 34 -14.31 7.84 19.32
N TYR A 35 -13.56 8.16 18.27
CA TYR A 35 -12.11 8.33 18.33
C TYR A 35 -11.74 9.75 18.72
N SER A 36 -10.63 9.87 19.45
CA SER A 36 -9.97 11.15 19.73
C SER A 36 -8.80 11.35 18.79
N VAL A 37 -8.58 12.59 18.35
CA VAL A 37 -7.36 12.96 17.60
C VAL A 37 -6.19 13.03 18.57
N LEU A 38 -5.17 12.19 18.37
CA LEU A 38 -3.94 12.20 19.15
C LEU A 38 -2.92 13.20 18.61
N PHE A 39 -2.82 13.27 17.29
CA PHE A 39 -1.76 14.01 16.62
C PHE A 39 -2.19 14.41 15.21
N GLU A 40 -1.86 15.65 14.84
CA GLU A 40 -2.01 16.19 13.49
C GLU A 40 -0.69 16.89 13.12
N GLU A 41 -0.07 16.45 12.02
CA GLU A 41 1.14 17.11 11.50
C GLU A 41 0.78 17.99 10.30
N ARG A 42 1.35 19.21 10.26
CA ARG A 42 1.22 20.11 9.11
C ARG A 42 1.79 19.43 7.87
N GLY A 43 0.89 18.93 7.03
CA GLY A 43 1.27 18.19 5.83
C GLY A 43 0.95 16.71 5.92
N VAL A 44 -0.30 16.41 6.29
CA VAL A 44 -1.06 15.23 5.86
C VAL A 44 -0.99 13.92 6.66
N CYS A 45 -0.54 13.97 7.92
CA CYS A 45 -0.68 12.85 8.85
C CYS A 45 -1.66 13.15 9.99
N LEU A 46 -2.60 12.23 10.25
CA LEU A 46 -3.57 12.30 11.36
C LEU A 46 -3.59 10.97 12.11
N MET A 47 -3.64 11.00 13.44
CA MET A 47 -3.75 9.81 14.27
C MET A 47 -5.02 9.86 15.12
N TRP A 48 -5.83 8.81 15.03
CA TRP A 48 -6.98 8.56 15.88
C TRP A 48 -6.67 7.51 16.93
N LYS A 49 -7.25 7.65 18.12
CA LYS A 49 -7.22 6.64 19.19
C LYS A 49 -8.60 6.42 19.80
N LYS A 50 -8.92 5.16 20.05
CA LYS A 50 -10.07 4.72 20.82
C LYS A 50 -9.70 3.45 21.58
N GLU A 51 -9.69 3.50 22.90
CA GLU A 51 -9.26 2.37 23.75
C GLU A 51 -7.85 1.86 23.36
N GLU A 52 -7.74 0.60 22.93
CA GLU A 52 -6.51 -0.03 22.45
C GLU A 52 -6.33 0.06 20.92
N GLU A 53 -7.26 0.69 20.22
CA GLU A 53 -7.22 0.87 18.76
C GLU A 53 -6.62 2.22 18.38
N GLU A 54 -5.65 2.17 17.47
CA GLU A 54 -5.05 3.36 16.85
C GLU A 54 -5.11 3.25 15.33
N ILE A 55 -5.54 4.34 14.69
CA ILE A 55 -5.67 4.45 13.24
C ILE A 55 -4.87 5.66 12.79
N ALA A 56 -3.89 5.43 11.92
CA ALA A 56 -3.09 6.48 11.34
C ALA A 56 -3.53 6.73 9.90
N PHE A 57 -3.57 7.99 9.50
CA PHE A 57 -3.92 8.45 8.16
C PHE A 57 -2.76 9.21 7.56
N GLU A 58 -2.44 8.95 6.29
CA GLU A 58 -1.52 9.78 5.50
C GLU A 58 -2.22 10.17 4.18
N VAL A 59 -2.33 11.46 3.89
CA VAL A 59 -3.06 12.00 2.73
C VAL A 59 -2.08 12.58 1.70
N GLN A 60 -1.60 11.79 0.75
CA GLN A 60 -0.53 12.22 -0.16
C GLN A 60 -0.99 12.43 -1.61
N PHE A 61 -0.81 13.66 -2.11
CA PHE A 61 -1.08 14.07 -3.52
C PHE A 61 0.19 14.51 -4.26
N GLY A 62 1.36 14.26 -3.67
CA GLY A 62 2.66 14.68 -4.19
C GLY A 62 3.36 13.65 -5.10
N ASN A 63 4.62 13.93 -5.40
CA ASN A 63 5.47 13.12 -6.27
C ASN A 63 5.97 11.82 -5.60
N ARG A 64 6.57 10.94 -6.41
CA ARG A 64 7.05 9.62 -5.99
C ARG A 64 8.06 9.62 -4.83
N GLY A 65 8.87 10.68 -4.69
CA GLY A 65 9.93 10.75 -3.67
C GLY A 65 9.38 11.06 -2.27
N GLU A 66 8.42 11.98 -2.19
CA GLU A 66 7.73 12.33 -0.94
C GLU A 66 6.88 11.16 -0.41
N PHE A 67 6.34 10.38 -1.34
CA PHE A 67 5.48 9.26 -1.04
C PHE A 67 6.14 8.19 -0.15
N PHE A 68 7.39 7.83 -0.42
CA PHE A 68 8.05 6.78 0.36
C PHE A 68 8.35 7.21 1.80
N GLY A 69 8.70 8.49 2.01
CA GLY A 69 8.88 9.06 3.34
C GLY A 69 7.57 9.07 4.14
N SER A 70 6.48 9.48 3.48
CA SER A 70 5.12 9.41 4.00
C SER A 70 4.74 8.01 4.48
N VAL A 71 5.00 6.99 3.66
CA VAL A 71 4.69 5.59 4.00
C VAL A 71 5.52 5.09 5.18
N LYS A 72 6.82 5.40 5.19
CA LYS A 72 7.67 5.04 6.33
C LYS A 72 7.15 5.62 7.64
N ARG A 73 6.79 6.90 7.68
CA ARG A 73 6.22 7.54 8.87
C ARG A 73 4.94 6.83 9.32
N LEU A 74 4.03 6.56 8.38
CA LEU A 74 2.77 5.90 8.70
C LEU A 74 2.97 4.52 9.32
N PHE A 75 3.91 3.72 8.79
CA PHE A 75 4.21 2.39 9.33
C PHE A 75 4.96 2.44 10.67
N SER A 76 5.75 3.48 10.93
CA SER A 76 6.42 3.71 12.21
C SER A 76 5.49 4.21 13.32
N SER A 77 4.25 4.59 12.99
CA SER A 77 3.33 5.27 13.91
C SER A 77 2.76 4.42 15.05
N GLY A 78 3.02 3.10 15.07
CA GLY A 78 2.46 2.18 16.08
C GLY A 78 1.03 1.70 15.76
N ALA A 79 0.25 2.46 14.99
CA ALA A 79 -1.16 2.16 14.69
C ALA A 79 -1.41 0.76 14.13
N GLY A 80 -2.49 0.11 14.59
CA GLY A 80 -2.93 -1.20 14.08
C GLY A 80 -3.50 -1.14 12.67
N MET A 81 -4.08 0.02 12.32
CA MET A 81 -4.58 0.32 10.98
C MET A 81 -3.91 1.57 10.41
N CYS A 82 -3.51 1.49 9.15
CA CYS A 82 -2.88 2.56 8.41
C CYS A 82 -3.69 2.87 7.16
N VAL A 83 -4.14 4.11 7.00
CA VAL A 83 -4.94 4.56 5.87
C VAL A 83 -4.11 5.50 5.01
N PHE A 84 -3.97 5.17 3.74
CA PHE A 84 -3.28 5.97 2.74
C PHE A 84 -4.29 6.56 1.77
N VAL A 85 -4.47 7.87 1.83
CA VAL A 85 -5.37 8.61 0.93
C VAL A 85 -4.53 9.22 -0.19
N THR A 86 -4.84 8.86 -1.43
CA THR A 86 -4.16 9.31 -2.64
C THR A 86 -5.16 9.91 -3.64
N SER A 87 -4.64 10.50 -4.71
CA SER A 87 -5.41 11.03 -5.84
C SER A 87 -4.75 10.59 -7.13
N SER A 88 -5.45 9.77 -7.92
CA SER A 88 -4.97 9.34 -9.24
C SER A 88 -4.82 10.50 -10.24
N ALA A 89 -5.52 11.62 -10.02
CA ALA A 89 -5.47 12.80 -10.88
C ALA A 89 -4.21 13.67 -10.65
N SER A 90 -3.52 13.48 -9.52
CA SER A 90 -2.42 14.36 -9.08
C SER A 90 -1.03 13.88 -9.52
N HIS A 91 -0.94 13.06 -10.59
CA HIS A 91 0.29 12.34 -10.96
C HIS A 91 0.88 11.48 -9.82
N SER A 92 0.02 11.04 -8.90
CA SER A 92 0.39 10.13 -7.83
C SER A 92 0.46 8.68 -8.32
N TYR A 93 0.80 7.77 -7.43
CA TYR A 93 0.76 6.35 -7.69
C TYR A 93 -0.69 5.84 -7.77
N SER A 94 -0.93 4.91 -8.69
CA SER A 94 -2.14 4.11 -8.70
C SER A 94 -2.18 3.14 -7.51
N LEU A 95 -3.39 2.70 -7.12
CA LEU A 95 -3.57 1.76 -6.01
C LEU A 95 -2.75 0.46 -6.17
N SER A 96 -2.58 -0.03 -7.40
CA SER A 96 -1.78 -1.24 -7.69
C SER A 96 -0.27 -1.00 -7.55
N GLU A 97 0.23 0.17 -7.94
CA GLU A 97 1.63 0.55 -7.70
C GLU A 97 1.90 0.69 -6.19
N LEU A 98 0.95 1.27 -5.46
CA LEU A 98 1.01 1.39 -4.01
C LEU A 98 1.04 0.04 -3.32
N GLU A 99 0.13 -0.86 -3.68
CA GLU A 99 0.11 -2.24 -3.20
C GLU A 99 1.45 -2.94 -3.46
N GLY A 100 1.97 -2.87 -4.70
CA GLY A 100 3.25 -3.49 -5.05
C GLY A 100 4.43 -2.94 -4.26
N MET A 101 4.47 -1.63 -4.03
CA MET A 101 5.49 -0.98 -3.23
C MET A 101 5.38 -1.38 -1.75
N LEU A 102 4.17 -1.38 -1.19
CA LEU A 102 3.92 -1.79 0.19
C LEU A 102 4.34 -3.24 0.43
N HIS A 103 3.98 -4.14 -0.49
CA HIS A 103 4.41 -5.52 -0.44
C HIS A 103 5.92 -5.68 -0.59
N ARG A 104 6.65 -4.77 -1.23
CA ARG A 104 8.11 -4.90 -1.37
C ARG A 104 8.84 -4.43 -0.11
N GLU A 105 8.39 -3.34 0.48
CA GLU A 105 9.16 -2.58 1.47
C GLU A 105 8.68 -2.80 2.91
N PHE A 106 7.42 -3.20 3.12
CA PHE A 106 6.78 -3.26 4.44
C PHE A 106 6.19 -4.65 4.76
N ARG A 107 6.87 -5.71 4.35
CA ARG A 107 6.47 -7.10 4.65
C ARG A 107 6.51 -7.39 6.16
N GLY A 108 5.53 -8.16 6.65
CA GLY A 108 5.58 -8.75 8.00
C GLY A 108 5.16 -7.85 9.15
N HIS A 109 4.70 -6.61 8.90
CA HIS A 109 4.32 -5.69 9.97
C HIS A 109 2.99 -6.02 10.68
N GLY A 110 2.19 -6.97 10.18
CA GLY A 110 0.93 -7.39 10.81
C GLY A 110 -0.19 -6.34 10.83
N LYS A 111 0.05 -5.14 10.28
CA LYS A 111 -0.90 -4.02 10.22
C LYS A 111 -1.93 -4.22 9.11
N THR A 112 -3.13 -3.70 9.33
CA THR A 112 -4.14 -3.53 8.27
C THR A 112 -3.84 -2.25 7.51
N VAL A 113 -3.74 -2.32 6.19
CA VAL A 113 -3.50 -1.13 5.36
C VAL A 113 -4.67 -0.90 4.43
N VAL A 114 -5.22 0.30 4.46
CA VAL A 114 -6.28 0.74 3.56
C VAL A 114 -5.68 1.74 2.58
N LEU A 115 -5.64 1.39 1.30
CA LEU A 115 -5.30 2.32 0.24
C LEU A 115 -6.60 2.89 -0.31
N TYR A 116 -6.72 4.21 -0.36
CA TYR A 116 -7.93 4.90 -0.82
C TYR A 116 -7.58 5.96 -1.86
N ASP A 117 -8.18 5.87 -3.04
CA ASP A 117 -8.09 6.88 -4.09
C ASP A 117 -9.34 7.76 -4.05
N ILE A 118 -9.18 8.99 -3.55
CA ILE A 118 -10.28 9.92 -3.31
C ILE A 118 -10.93 10.42 -4.62
N GLU A 119 -10.24 10.31 -5.76
CA GLU A 119 -10.80 10.71 -7.06
C GLU A 119 -11.78 9.66 -7.59
N THR A 120 -11.41 8.39 -7.46
CA THR A 120 -12.19 7.28 -8.03
C THR A 120 -13.05 6.56 -7.00
N GLN A 121 -12.94 6.94 -5.72
CA GLN A 121 -13.54 6.31 -4.55
C GLN A 121 -13.20 4.81 -4.42
N ARG A 122 -12.21 4.33 -5.16
CA ARG A 122 -11.73 2.95 -5.06
C ARG A 122 -10.86 2.81 -3.83
N HIS A 123 -11.00 1.69 -3.16
CA HIS A 123 -10.11 1.33 -2.06
C HIS A 123 -9.62 -0.11 -2.19
N LEU A 124 -8.46 -0.38 -1.62
CA LEU A 124 -7.92 -1.71 -1.41
C LEU A 124 -7.64 -1.90 0.08
N VAL A 125 -8.12 -3.01 0.64
CA VAL A 125 -7.82 -3.40 2.02
C VAL A 125 -6.81 -4.53 1.98
N LEU A 126 -5.60 -4.25 2.47
CA LEU A 126 -4.53 -5.22 2.63
C LEU A 126 -4.51 -5.68 4.08
N SER A 127 -5.24 -6.75 4.35
CA SER A 127 -5.30 -7.38 5.69
C SER A 127 -4.08 -8.27 5.88
N GLN A 128 -3.16 -7.80 6.73
CA GLN A 128 -1.82 -8.36 6.93
C GLN A 128 -1.02 -8.34 5.62
N ILE A 129 -0.03 -7.45 5.50
CA ILE A 129 1.00 -7.59 4.46
C ILE A 129 1.79 -8.88 4.76
N LYS A 130 1.21 -10.02 4.37
CA LYS A 130 1.75 -11.35 4.60
C LYS A 130 3.07 -11.44 3.86
N GLU A 131 4.02 -12.14 4.46
CA GLU A 131 5.19 -12.62 3.74
C GLU A 131 4.70 -13.41 2.54
N GLN A 132 4.74 -12.82 1.35
CA GLN A 132 4.79 -13.64 0.16
C GLN A 132 6.13 -14.36 0.21
N ASN A 133 6.09 -15.67 0.46
CA ASN A 133 7.19 -16.59 0.27
C ASN A 133 7.70 -16.51 -1.18
N TRP A 134 8.50 -15.49 -1.50
CA TRP A 134 9.33 -15.42 -2.70
C TRP A 134 10.56 -16.35 -2.57
N GLY A 135 10.32 -17.54 -2.01
CA GLY A 135 11.30 -18.58 -1.73
C GLY A 135 11.16 -19.83 -2.58
N GLN A 136 10.08 -19.99 -3.36
CA GLN A 136 10.13 -20.94 -4.48
C GLN A 136 10.87 -20.28 -5.65
N LYS A 137 12.20 -20.23 -5.51
CA LYS A 137 13.09 -20.28 -6.67
C LYS A 137 12.52 -21.36 -7.57
N ARG A 138 11.95 -20.98 -8.72
CA ARG A 138 11.73 -21.90 -9.83
C ARG A 138 13.07 -22.60 -10.01
N LYS A 139 13.15 -23.90 -9.65
CA LYS A 139 14.35 -24.69 -9.92
C LYS A 139 14.68 -24.42 -11.39
N PRO A 140 15.89 -23.99 -11.73
CA PRO A 140 16.23 -23.77 -13.13
C PRO A 140 15.93 -25.07 -13.86
N ALA A 141 15.10 -24.98 -14.89
CA ALA A 141 14.71 -26.13 -15.70
C ALA A 141 15.98 -26.90 -16.04
N GLU A 142 16.03 -28.17 -15.61
CA GLU A 142 17.12 -29.08 -15.90
C GLU A 142 17.42 -28.97 -17.39
N ARG A 143 18.55 -28.34 -17.72
CA ARG A 143 19.06 -28.25 -19.09
C ARG A 143 19.19 -29.69 -19.57
N ARG A 144 18.24 -30.13 -20.40
CA ARG A 144 18.30 -31.41 -21.11
C ARG A 144 19.70 -31.56 -21.70
N LYS A 145 20.46 -32.55 -21.24
CA LYS A 145 21.75 -32.92 -21.81
C LYS A 145 21.51 -33.16 -23.31
N LYS A 146 22.08 -32.32 -24.17
CA LYS A 146 22.19 -32.60 -25.61
C LYS A 146 23.01 -33.88 -25.75
N ILE A 147 22.35 -34.99 -26.07
CA ILE A 147 23.02 -36.17 -26.62
C ILE A 147 23.43 -35.77 -28.04
N ILE A 148 24.70 -35.41 -28.22
CA ILE A 148 25.30 -35.26 -29.54
C ILE A 148 25.76 -36.67 -29.93
N GLY A 149 24.93 -37.37 -30.70
CA GLY A 149 25.32 -38.61 -31.34
C GLY A 149 26.43 -38.34 -32.37
N ARG A 150 27.52 -39.11 -32.31
CA ARG A 150 28.52 -39.15 -33.39
C ARG A 150 27.93 -39.89 -34.59
N LYS A 151 27.75 -39.17 -35.69
CA LYS A 151 27.34 -39.73 -36.97
C LYS A 151 28.59 -40.01 -37.81
N GLY A 152 28.97 -41.28 -37.87
CA GLY A 152 29.68 -41.95 -38.96
C GLY A 152 31.07 -41.44 -39.36
N GLU A 153 32.10 -42.27 -39.12
CA GLU A 153 33.24 -42.35 -40.03
C GLU A 153 33.44 -43.80 -40.51
N HIS A 154 33.14 -43.96 -41.80
CA HIS A 154 33.77 -44.78 -42.84
C HIS A 154 33.84 -46.32 -42.71
N LYS A 155 33.07 -46.96 -43.62
CA LYS A 155 33.33 -48.28 -44.22
C LYS A 155 34.70 -48.31 -44.90
N VAL A 156 35.40 -49.45 -44.77
CA VAL A 156 36.14 -50.10 -45.86
C VAL A 156 35.98 -51.63 -45.69
N GLN A 157 35.25 -52.27 -46.60
CA GLN A 157 35.49 -53.64 -47.12
C GLN A 157 36.53 -53.46 -48.26
N ASP A 158 37.45 -54.36 -48.60
CA ASP A 158 37.58 -55.82 -48.47
C ASP A 158 38.75 -56.28 -47.58
#